data_AF-A0A947QVS8-F1
#
_entry.id   AF-A0A947QVS8-F1
#
_cell.length_a   1.000
_cell.length_b   1.000
_cell.length_c   1.000
_cell.angle_alpha   90.00
_cell.angle_beta   90.00
_cell.angle_gamma   90.00
#
_symmetry.space_group_name_H-M   'P 1'
#
loop_
_entity.id
_entity.type
_entity.pdbx_description
1 polymer ?
#
loop_
_entity_poly.entity_id
_entity_poly.type
_entity_poly.pdbx_seq_one_letter_code
_entity_poly.pdbx_strand_id
1 'polypeptide(L)'
;MAEKSQLADSGAEKKLIRQEVYQYSGPLPHPKLLQEFDEKTREKIVLMAVKQSIHRQSIEKTVIDSNKRNEFFGMIFSFLITVFMMLVGGLLIHENKNVIGFLTIFAPAIFHAKNYMDQKKEEKNFTKSDRK
;
A
#
# COMPACT_ATOMS: atom_id res chain seq x y z
N MET A 1 -35.78 33.14 66.14
CA MET A 1 -36.02 32.46 64.85
C MET A 1 -35.57 33.43 63.77
N ALA A 2 -34.30 33.33 63.39
CA ALA A 2 -33.82 32.50 62.27
C ALA A 2 -33.73 33.40 61.03
N GLU A 3 -32.54 33.96 60.78
CA GLU A 3 -31.51 33.29 59.98
C GLU A 3 -31.82 33.46 58.49
N LYS A 4 -31.30 34.57 57.93
CA LYS A 4 -30.79 34.69 56.55
C LYS A 4 -30.24 36.10 56.33
N SER A 5 -29.34 36.49 57.22
CA SER A 5 -28.31 37.48 56.92
C SER A 5 -27.05 36.66 56.67
N GLN A 6 -26.43 36.83 55.49
CA GLN A 6 -25.17 36.23 55.07
C GLN A 6 -25.28 34.74 54.72
N LEU A 7 -25.12 34.42 53.43
CA LEU A 7 -24.19 33.41 52.93
C LEU A 7 -24.28 33.34 51.41
N ALA A 8 -23.12 33.53 50.77
CA ALA A 8 -22.79 33.16 49.40
C ALA A 8 -23.21 34.12 48.27
N ASP A 9 -22.80 35.39 48.39
CA ASP A 9 -21.99 35.96 47.32
C ASP A 9 -20.63 35.23 47.35
N SER A 10 -20.52 34.17 46.55
CA SER A 10 -19.30 33.38 46.40
C SER A 10 -19.19 33.07 44.92
N GLY A 11 -18.51 33.96 44.22
CA GLY A 11 -18.20 33.86 42.80
C GLY A 11 -17.69 32.47 42.42
N ALA A 12 -18.56 31.69 41.79
CA ALA A 12 -18.12 30.63 40.90
C ALA A 12 -17.70 31.30 39.59
N GLU A 13 -16.52 31.92 39.61
CA GLU A 13 -15.81 32.31 38.40
C GLU A 13 -15.63 31.05 37.57
N LYS A 14 -16.46 30.88 36.54
CA LYS A 14 -16.33 29.78 35.58
C LYS A 14 -15.03 29.98 34.82
N LYS A 15 -13.95 29.43 35.38
CA LYS A 15 -12.63 29.40 34.77
C LYS A 15 -12.74 28.57 33.48
N LEU A 16 -12.84 29.24 32.35
CA LEU A 16 -12.83 28.63 31.03
C LEU A 16 -11.46 27.93 30.86
N ILE A 17 -11.43 26.61 31.02
CA ILE A 17 -10.23 25.81 30.74
C ILE A 17 -10.10 25.73 29.22
N ARG A 18 -9.21 26.54 28.64
CA ARG A 18 -8.88 26.49 27.22
C ARG A 18 -7.88 25.36 26.99
N GLN A 19 -8.35 24.23 26.50
CA GLN A 19 -7.49 23.12 26.08
C GLN A 19 -7.04 23.36 24.63
N GLU A 20 -5.76 23.67 24.44
CA GLU A 20 -5.17 23.75 23.10
C GLU A 20 -4.71 22.35 22.66
N VAL A 21 -5.42 21.76 21.70
CA VAL A 21 -5.06 20.45 21.11
C VAL A 21 -4.21 20.69 19.88
N TYR A 22 -2.93 20.34 19.94
CA TYR A 22 -2.03 20.37 18.79
C TYR A 22 -2.05 19.02 18.08
N GLN A 23 -2.57 18.98 16.85
CA GLN A 23 -2.45 17.83 15.95
C GLN A 23 -1.30 18.06 14.98
N TYR A 24 -0.37 17.11 14.91
CA TYR A 24 0.71 17.13 13.95
C TYR A 24 0.89 15.75 13.32
N SER A 25 1.26 15.73 12.04
CA SER A 25 1.56 14.53 11.28
C SER A 25 2.92 14.69 10.60
N GLY A 26 3.82 13.75 10.86
CA GLY A 26 5.17 13.75 10.31
C GLY A 26 6.23 13.41 11.36
N PRO A 27 7.50 13.33 10.95
CA PRO A 27 8.59 12.92 11.82
C PRO A 27 9.14 14.04 12.73
N LEU A 28 8.69 15.29 12.58
CA LEU A 28 9.19 16.44 13.35
C LEU A 28 8.11 17.01 14.26
N PRO A 29 8.35 17.26 15.55
CA PRO A 29 7.36 17.91 16.41
C PRO A 29 7.09 19.36 15.97
N HIS A 30 5.96 19.93 16.42
CA HIS A 30 5.60 21.31 16.13
C HIS A 30 6.74 22.28 16.54
N PRO A 31 7.05 23.33 15.74
CA PRO A 31 8.19 24.21 16.00
C PRO A 31 8.24 24.83 17.40
N LYS A 32 7.07 25.17 17.98
CA LYS A 32 6.98 25.66 19.37
C LYS A 32 7.46 24.60 20.39
N LEU A 33 7.04 23.35 20.22
CA LEU A 33 7.45 22.23 21.09
C LEU A 33 8.95 21.90 20.87
N LEU A 34 9.43 22.03 19.63
CA LEU A 34 10.85 21.82 19.31
C LEU A 34 11.76 22.88 19.96
N GLN A 35 11.24 24.08 20.21
CA GLN A 35 11.96 25.16 20.89
C GLN A 35 12.11 24.94 22.41
N GLU A 36 11.22 24.15 23.01
CA GLU A 36 11.25 23.81 24.43
C GLU A 36 12.39 22.84 24.79
N PHE A 37 12.92 22.11 23.82
CA PHE A 37 14.09 21.25 24.02
C PHE A 37 15.40 22.04 23.98
N ASP A 38 16.40 21.50 24.69
CA ASP A 38 17.77 21.98 24.57
C ASP A 38 18.28 21.82 23.14
N GLU A 39 19.29 22.63 22.79
CA GLU A 39 19.84 22.68 21.44
C GLU A 39 20.32 21.30 20.94
N LYS A 40 21.01 20.53 21.80
CA LYS A 40 21.53 19.21 21.41
C LYS A 40 20.42 18.21 21.18
N THR A 41 19.35 18.24 21.97
CA THR A 41 18.19 17.36 21.80
C THR A 41 17.40 17.73 20.55
N ARG A 42 17.20 19.03 20.29
CA ARG A 42 16.58 19.52 19.06
C ARG A 42 17.33 19.07 17.81
N GLU A 43 18.66 19.21 17.80
CA GLU A 43 19.50 18.73 16.69
C GLU A 43 19.36 17.21 16.48
N LYS A 44 19.35 16.42 17.56
CA LYS A 44 19.14 14.96 17.47
C LYS A 44 17.78 14.61 16.88
N ILE A 45 16.71 15.30 17.28
CA ILE A 45 15.36 15.09 16.75
C ILE A 45 15.32 15.38 15.25
N VAL A 46 15.88 16.51 14.83
CA VAL A 46 15.97 16.87 13.40
C VAL A 46 16.79 15.83 12.63
N LEU A 47 17.93 15.41 13.18
CA LEU A 47 18.77 14.38 12.57
C LEU A 47 18.04 13.03 12.44
N MET A 48 17.25 12.64 13.44
CA MET A 48 16.44 11.43 13.39
C MET A 48 15.40 11.50 12.26
N ALA A 49 14.74 12.65 12.09
CA ALA A 49 13.79 12.86 10.98
C ALA A 49 14.48 12.80 9.60
N VAL A 50 15.67 13.40 9.47
CA VAL A 50 16.48 13.33 8.24
C VAL A 50 16.86 11.88 7.92
N LYS A 51 17.34 11.12 8.91
CA LYS A 51 17.68 9.70 8.73
C LYS A 51 16.49 8.87 8.28
N GLN A 52 15.30 9.10 8.86
CA GLN A 52 14.06 8.45 8.42
C GLN A 52 13.72 8.80 6.97
N SER A 53 13.87 10.06 6.57
CA SER A 53 13.65 10.48 5.18
C SER A 53 14.62 9.79 4.22
N ILE A 54 15.92 9.74 4.55
CA ILE A 54 16.94 9.05 3.74
C ILE A 54 16.62 7.56 3.61
N HIS A 55 16.22 6.92 4.71
CA HIS A 55 15.84 5.51 4.71
C HIS A 55 14.64 5.27 3.78
N ARG A 56 13.58 6.07 3.89
CA ARG A 56 12.41 5.99 3.00
C ARG A 56 12.78 6.19 1.53
N GLN A 57 13.60 7.21 1.23
CA GLN A 57 14.08 7.45 -0.14
C GLN A 57 14.91 6.27 -0.67
N SER A 58 15.71 5.62 0.17
CA SER A 58 16.51 4.46 -0.24
C SER A 58 15.66 3.25 -0.61
N ILE A 59 14.55 3.04 0.11
CA ILE A 59 13.58 1.99 -0.20
C ILE A 59 12.83 2.33 -1.49
N GLU A 60 12.34 3.56 -1.62
CA GLU A 60 11.66 4.04 -2.84
C GLU A 60 12.54 3.87 -4.07
N LYS A 61 13.82 4.26 -3.99
CA LYS A 61 14.79 4.05 -5.07
C LYS A 61 14.94 2.58 -5.42
N THR A 62 15.11 1.72 -4.42
CA THR A 62 15.27 0.28 -4.62
C THR A 62 14.05 -0.34 -5.30
N VAL A 63 12.85 0.08 -4.91
CA VAL A 63 11.59 -0.37 -5.52
C VAL A 63 11.49 0.11 -6.97
N ILE A 64 11.79 1.37 -7.24
CA ILE A 64 11.78 1.94 -8.60
C ILE A 64 12.78 1.20 -9.50
N ASP A 65 14.02 1.01 -9.02
CA ASP A 65 15.06 0.32 -9.79
C ASP A 65 14.68 -1.14 -10.06
N SER A 66 14.08 -1.82 -9.08
CA SER A 66 13.61 -3.20 -9.24
C SER A 66 12.44 -3.30 -10.22
N ASN A 67 11.47 -2.38 -10.14
CA ASN A 67 10.36 -2.31 -11.07
C ASN A 67 10.84 -2.05 -12.49
N LYS A 68 11.77 -1.11 -12.69
CA LYS A 68 12.35 -0.80 -14.00
C LYS A 68 13.00 -2.03 -14.63
N ARG A 69 13.77 -2.80 -13.85
CA ARG A 69 14.37 -4.05 -14.34
C ARG A 69 13.30 -5.08 -14.68
N ASN A 70 12.29 -5.25 -13.83
CA ASN A 70 11.21 -6.20 -14.05
C ASN A 70 10.39 -5.87 -15.31
N GLU A 71 10.08 -4.58 -15.53
CA GLU A 71 9.42 -4.09 -16.73
C GLU A 71 10.27 -4.34 -17.98
N PHE A 72 11.57 -4.07 -17.91
CA PHE A 72 12.47 -4.29 -19.04
C PHE A 72 12.58 -5.78 -19.41
N PHE A 73 12.75 -6.66 -18.43
CA PHE A 73 12.76 -8.11 -18.68
C PHE A 73 11.39 -8.60 -19.17
N GLY A 74 10.29 -8.11 -18.59
CA GLY A 74 8.95 -8.42 -19.05
C GLY A 74 8.73 -8.04 -20.52
N MET A 75 9.19 -6.85 -20.92
CA MET A 75 9.13 -6.40 -22.30
C MET A 75 9.96 -7.29 -23.22
N ILE A 76 11.20 -7.63 -22.85
CA ILE A 76 12.06 -8.54 -23.62
C ILE A 76 11.41 -9.92 -23.77
N PHE A 77 10.95 -10.53 -22.68
CA PHE A 77 10.30 -11.85 -22.75
C PHE A 77 9.03 -11.81 -23.59
N SER A 78 8.22 -10.76 -23.48
CA SER A 78 7.02 -10.59 -24.31
C SER A 78 7.36 -10.50 -25.79
N PHE A 79 8.42 -9.78 -26.15
CA PHE A 79 8.90 -9.68 -27.52
C PHE A 79 9.40 -11.03 -28.03
N LEU A 80 10.22 -11.73 -27.25
CA LEU A 80 10.75 -13.05 -27.62
C LEU A 80 9.63 -14.09 -27.80
N ILE A 81 8.66 -14.14 -26.87
CA ILE A 81 7.51 -15.04 -26.96
C ILE A 81 6.68 -14.73 -28.21
N THR A 82 6.45 -13.44 -28.51
CA THR A 82 5.68 -13.03 -29.69
C THR A 82 6.38 -13.44 -30.98
N VAL A 83 7.69 -13.19 -31.10
CA VAL A 83 8.48 -13.61 -32.27
C VAL A 83 8.47 -15.14 -32.39
N PHE A 84 8.65 -15.86 -31.28
CA PHE A 84 8.62 -17.32 -31.29
C PHE A 84 7.25 -17.87 -31.73
N MET A 85 6.15 -17.33 -31.20
CA MET A 85 4.80 -17.68 -31.64
C MET A 85 4.57 -17.41 -33.12
N MET A 86 5.09 -16.28 -33.63
CA MET A 86 4.97 -15.93 -35.05
C MET A 86 5.74 -16.90 -35.95
N LEU A 87 6.96 -17.30 -35.55
CA LEU A 87 7.75 -18.31 -36.29
C LEU A 87 7.07 -19.69 -36.28
N VAL A 88 6.65 -20.16 -35.10
CA VAL A 88 5.96 -21.46 -34.97
C VAL A 88 4.64 -21.45 -35.75
N GLY A 89 3.87 -20.37 -35.67
CA GLY A 89 2.64 -20.19 -36.44
C GLY A 89 2.89 -20.23 -37.95
N GLY A 90 3.93 -19.55 -38.43
CA GLY A 90 4.33 -19.57 -39.84
C GLY A 90 4.70 -20.97 -40.33
N LEU A 91 5.49 -21.73 -39.55
CA LEU A 91 5.82 -23.12 -39.86
C LEU A 91 4.58 -24.03 -39.87
N LEU A 92 3.62 -23.79 -38.98
CA LEU A 92 2.41 -24.61 -38.91
C LEU A 92 1.47 -24.38 -40.09
N ILE A 93 1.40 -23.15 -40.59
CA ILE A 93 0.66 -22.80 -41.81
C ILE A 93 1.32 -23.47 -43.02
N HIS A 94 2.66 -23.49 -43.09
CA HIS A 94 3.39 -24.18 -44.15
C HIS A 94 3.06 -25.68 -44.20
N GLU A 95 2.94 -26.33 -43.05
CA GLU A 95 2.62 -27.77 -42.93
C GLU A 95 1.11 -28.08 -43.00
N ASN A 96 0.24 -27.08 -43.27
CA ASN A 96 -1.22 -27.22 -43.34
C ASN A 96 -1.90 -27.78 -42.07
N LYS A 97 -1.23 -27.72 -40.90
CA LYS A 97 -1.74 -28.22 -39.61
C LYS A 97 -2.48 -27.14 -38.82
N ASN A 98 -3.33 -26.37 -39.50
CA ASN A 98 -3.95 -25.14 -38.99
C ASN A 98 -4.77 -25.35 -37.70
N VAL A 99 -5.54 -26.44 -37.60
CA VAL A 99 -6.43 -26.70 -36.45
C VAL A 99 -5.65 -27.09 -35.19
N ILE A 100 -4.55 -27.83 -35.36
CA ILE A 100 -3.72 -28.32 -34.24
C ILE A 100 -2.98 -27.17 -33.56
N GLY A 101 -2.52 -26.16 -34.31
CA GLY A 101 -1.85 -24.98 -33.74
C GLY A 101 -2.72 -24.11 -32.87
N PHE A 102 -3.96 -23.90 -33.30
CA PHE A 102 -4.93 -23.18 -32.47
C PHE A 102 -5.20 -23.95 -31.17
N LEU A 103 -5.37 -25.27 -31.26
CA LEU A 103 -5.63 -26.08 -30.06
C LEU A 103 -4.46 -26.02 -29.08
N THR A 104 -3.21 -26.08 -29.53
CA THR A 104 -2.03 -26.09 -28.65
C THR A 104 -1.80 -24.74 -27.94
N ILE A 105 -2.10 -23.61 -28.59
CA ILE A 105 -1.94 -22.28 -27.98
C ILE A 105 -3.06 -22.00 -26.97
N PHE A 106 -4.31 -22.34 -27.30
CA PHE A 106 -5.47 -21.94 -26.49
C PHE A 106 -5.88 -22.97 -25.43
N ALA A 107 -5.58 -24.27 -25.61
CA ALA A 107 -5.93 -25.29 -24.61
C ALA A 107 -5.36 -25.01 -23.20
N PRO A 108 -4.10 -24.57 -23.02
CA PRO A 108 -3.58 -24.22 -21.71
C PRO A 108 -4.34 -23.05 -21.06
N ALA A 109 -4.69 -22.02 -21.85
CA ALA A 109 -5.45 -20.87 -21.35
C ALA A 109 -6.85 -21.28 -20.88
N ILE A 110 -7.54 -22.14 -21.63
CA ILE A 110 -8.85 -22.71 -21.25
C ILE A 110 -8.73 -23.55 -19.97
N PHE A 111 -7.69 -24.39 -19.88
CA PHE A 111 -7.43 -25.22 -18.69
C PHE A 111 -7.20 -24.36 -17.44
N HIS A 112 -6.37 -23.32 -17.53
CA HIS A 112 -6.13 -22.41 -16.42
C HIS A 112 -7.37 -21.60 -16.02
N ALA A 113 -8.15 -21.11 -17.00
CA ALA A 113 -9.40 -20.41 -16.73
C ALA A 113 -10.40 -21.32 -15.98
N LYS A 114 -10.52 -22.58 -16.40
CA LYS A 114 -11.32 -23.59 -15.71
C LYS A 114 -10.84 -23.82 -14.28
N ASN A 115 -9.54 -24.05 -14.09
CA ASN A 115 -8.96 -24.29 -12.77
C ASN A 115 -9.21 -23.10 -11.81
N TYR A 116 -9.05 -21.87 -12.29
CA TYR A 116 -9.38 -20.67 -11.52
C TYR A 116 -10.87 -20.59 -11.17
N MET A 117 -11.77 -20.90 -12.10
CA MET A 117 -13.21 -20.90 -11.84
C MET A 117 -13.60 -21.96 -10.81
N ASP A 118 -12.99 -23.14 -10.85
CA ASP A 118 -13.25 -24.21 -9.91
C ASP A 118 -12.70 -23.87 -8.52
N GLN A 119 -11.48 -23.34 -8.42
CA GLN A 119 -10.93 -22.81 -7.16
C GLN A 119 -11.81 -21.71 -6.55
N LYS A 120 -12.31 -20.79 -7.38
CA LYS A 120 -13.21 -19.72 -6.93
C LYS A 120 -14.57 -20.23 -6.48
N LYS A 121 -15.04 -21.37 -7.00
CA LYS A 121 -16.26 -22.04 -6.50
C LYS A 121 -15.98 -22.71 -5.16
N GLU A 122 -14.84 -23.36 -4.99
CA GLU A 122 -14.42 -23.99 -3.74
C GLU A 122 -14.31 -22.96 -2.60
N GLU A 123 -13.68 -21.81 -2.83
CA GLU A 123 -13.60 -20.71 -1.85
C GLU A 123 -14.99 -20.24 -1.37
N LYS A 124 -15.94 -20.10 -2.30
CA LYS A 124 -17.32 -19.70 -1.98
C LYS A 124 -18.10 -20.77 -1.23
N ASN A 125 -17.82 -22.04 -1.50
CA ASN A 125 -18.44 -23.16 -0.80
C ASN A 125 -17.87 -23.30 0.62
N PHE A 126 -16.57 -23.08 0.81
CA PHE A 126 -15.92 -23.07 2.13
C PHE A 126 -16.47 -21.94 3.03
N THR A 127 -16.51 -20.70 2.52
CA THR A 127 -17.06 -19.55 3.29
C THR A 127 -18.57 -19.60 3.55
N LYS A 128 -19.33 -20.44 2.83
CA LYS A 128 -20.75 -20.72 3.13
C LYS A 128 -20.92 -21.86 4.14
N SER A 129 -20.00 -22.83 4.15
CA SER A 129 -20.00 -23.94 5.11
C SER A 129 -19.65 -23.48 6.53
N ASP A 130 -18.68 -22.57 6.67
CA ASP A 130 -18.30 -21.98 7.98
C ASP A 130 -19.34 -20.99 8.56
N ARG A 131 -20.37 -20.63 7.79
CA ARG A 131 -21.45 -19.73 8.21
C ARG A 131 -22.76 -20.44 8.58
N LYS A 132 -22.79 -21.78 8.57
CA LYS A 132 -23.93 -22.59 9.01
C LYS A 132 -23.57 -23.35 10.28
#